data_AF-A0A2G5D662-F1
#
_entry.id   AF-A0A2G5D662-F1
#
_cell.length_a   1.000
_cell.length_b   1.000
_cell.length_c   1.000
_cell.angle_alpha   90.00
_cell.angle_beta   90.00
_cell.angle_gamma   90.00
#
_symmetry.space_group_name_H-M   'P 1'
#
loop_
_entity.id
_entity.type
_entity.pdbx_description
1 polymer ?
#
loop_
_entity_poly.entity_id
_entity_poly.type
_entity_poly.pdbx_seq_one_letter_code
_entity_poly.pdbx_strand_id
1 'polypeptide(L)'
;MIEEEKEYSLWHLLPWMIIERLDFIDCHCVSAVCGNWRSGWKSYCSLASFPLPTDAIPWLMTKKNRYSGAIKLYRPSTNKTYRNEMPEINGTDCLYSKDGWLLLHEMEPKKKKYENVKLCLINLFTMDKIELPELKTNKQIFITKGTFSIIQSKCPDCVIVINNCGTLYAWKKGSDTWKVSSNDAYDIIDIWSMLWSVILFHCI
;
A
#
# COMPACT_ATOMS: atom_id res chain seq x y z
N MET A 1 37.76 25.22 38.91
CA MET A 1 37.02 24.19 38.14
C MET A 1 35.77 24.87 37.65
N ILE A 2 35.71 25.18 36.36
CA ILE A 2 34.52 25.70 35.71
C ILE A 2 33.89 24.47 35.07
N GLU A 3 32.70 24.08 35.52
CA GLU A 3 31.89 23.07 34.85
C GLU A 3 31.47 23.68 33.50
N GLU A 4 32.05 23.18 32.41
CA GLU A 4 31.54 23.42 31.07
C GLU A 4 30.17 22.75 30.95
N GLU A 5 29.10 23.53 31.12
CA GLU A 5 27.78 23.17 30.63
C GLU A 5 27.90 22.92 29.13
N LYS A 6 27.77 21.65 28.72
CA LYS A 6 27.65 21.28 27.32
C LYS A 6 26.36 21.88 26.78
N GLU A 7 26.50 23.06 26.18
CA GLU A 7 25.46 23.71 25.39
C GLU A 7 25.17 22.81 24.17
N TYR A 8 24.24 21.86 24.33
CA TYR A 8 23.76 21.04 23.22
C TYR A 8 23.09 21.98 22.23
N SER A 9 23.82 22.32 21.17
CA SER A 9 23.35 23.29 20.20
C SER A 9 22.03 22.80 19.58
N LEU A 10 20.96 23.58 19.77
CA LEU A 10 19.59 23.29 19.35
C LEU A 10 19.45 23.07 17.84
N TRP A 11 20.51 23.33 17.06
CA TRP A 11 20.59 23.13 15.62
C TRP A 11 20.27 21.70 15.17
N HIS A 12 20.51 20.69 16.01
CA HIS A 12 20.17 19.30 15.71
C HIS A 12 18.66 18.99 15.87
N LEU A 13 17.92 19.82 16.61
CA LEU A 13 16.47 19.67 16.81
C LEU A 13 15.65 20.39 15.74
N LEU A 14 16.23 21.37 15.05
CA LEU A 14 15.56 22.12 13.98
C LEU A 14 15.03 21.23 12.84
N PRO A 15 15.79 20.26 12.30
CA PRO A 15 15.26 19.34 11.29
C PRO A 15 14.02 18.59 11.80
N TRP A 16 14.02 18.18 13.06
CA TRP A 16 12.93 17.43 13.68
C TRP A 16 11.64 18.26 13.77
N MET A 17 11.75 19.51 14.24
CA MET A 17 10.62 20.45 14.33
C MET A 17 10.07 20.85 12.94
N ILE A 18 10.92 20.88 11.92
CA ILE A 18 10.50 21.16 10.55
C ILE A 18 9.78 19.93 9.97
N ILE A 19 10.36 18.73 10.13
CA ILE A 19 9.76 17.47 9.67
C ILE A 19 8.36 17.26 10.24
N GLU A 20 8.15 17.57 11.52
CA GLU A 20 6.83 17.47 12.17
C GLU A 20 5.74 18.32 11.49
N ARG A 21 6.13 19.40 10.80
CA ARG A 21 5.20 20.33 10.13
C ARG A 21 5.05 20.07 8.64
N LEU A 22 5.85 19.18 8.07
CA LEU A 22 5.80 18.88 6.65
C LEU A 22 4.65 17.93 6.34
N ASP A 23 4.07 18.11 5.15
CA ASP A 23 3.13 17.12 4.65
C ASP A 23 3.87 15.81 4.31
N PHE A 24 3.11 14.71 4.25
CA PHE A 24 3.66 13.37 4.10
C PHE A 24 4.59 13.25 2.87
N ILE A 25 4.30 13.94 1.77
CA ILE A 25 5.13 13.86 0.56
C ILE A 25 6.38 14.73 0.70
N ASP A 26 6.23 15.91 1.29
CA ASP A 26 7.37 16.79 1.55
C ASP A 26 8.35 16.15 2.56
N CYS A 27 7.87 15.30 3.46
CA CYS A 27 8.72 14.52 4.37
C CYS A 27 9.70 13.58 3.64
N HIS A 28 9.30 12.95 2.53
CA HIS A 28 10.21 12.11 1.75
C HIS A 28 11.32 12.93 1.10
N CYS A 29 11.00 14.14 0.63
CA CYS A 29 11.97 15.07 0.05
C CYS A 29 13.04 15.50 1.06
N VAL A 30 12.72 15.58 2.36
CA VAL A 30 13.69 15.92 3.41
C VAL A 30 14.87 14.96 3.44
N SER A 31 14.62 13.66 3.23
CA SER A 31 15.66 12.64 3.24
C SER A 31 16.70 12.78 2.11
N ALA A 32 16.36 13.59 1.09
CA ALA A 32 17.18 13.88 -0.08
C ALA A 32 18.00 15.18 0.06
N VAL A 33 17.77 16.01 1.10
CA VAL A 33 18.46 17.31 1.25
C VAL A 33 19.94 17.14 1.60
N CYS A 34 20.26 16.53 2.74
CA CYS A 34 21.64 16.19 3.14
C CYS A 34 21.67 15.08 4.21
N GLY A 35 22.87 14.61 4.58
CA GLY A 35 23.05 13.54 5.58
C GLY A 35 22.41 13.81 6.95
N ASN A 36 22.45 15.07 7.41
CA ASN A 36 21.86 15.44 8.70
C ASN A 36 20.33 15.40 8.66
N TRP A 37 19.71 15.92 7.60
CA TRP A 37 18.27 15.85 7.40
C TRP A 37 17.78 14.42 7.19
N ARG A 38 18.55 13.60 6.45
CA ARG A 38 18.26 12.16 6.32
C ARG A 38 18.32 11.44 7.66
N SER A 39 19.30 11.78 8.50
CA SER A 39 19.43 11.19 9.84
C SER A 39 18.28 11.64 10.74
N GLY A 40 17.93 12.93 10.73
CA GLY A 40 16.78 13.48 11.45
C GLY A 40 15.45 12.85 11.01
N TRP A 41 15.28 12.64 9.71
CA TRP A 41 14.13 11.92 9.14
C TRP A 41 14.05 10.48 9.65
N LYS A 42 15.15 9.71 9.59
CA LYS A 42 15.17 8.33 10.11
C LYS A 42 14.85 8.27 11.60
N SER A 43 15.42 9.18 12.39
CA SER A 43 15.11 9.29 13.83
C SER A 43 13.64 9.64 14.06
N TYR A 44 13.07 10.58 13.31
CA TYR A 44 11.65 10.91 13.37
C TYR A 44 10.77 9.70 13.04
N CYS A 45 11.01 8.99 11.94
CA CYS A 45 10.27 7.79 11.56
C CYS A 45 10.36 6.66 12.58
N SER A 46 11.47 6.56 13.33
CA SER A 46 11.64 5.54 14.36
C SER A 46 10.89 5.83 15.66
N LEU A 47 10.61 7.11 15.94
CA LEU A 47 10.02 7.59 17.20
C LEU A 47 8.54 7.94 17.05
N ALA A 48 8.16 8.53 15.92
CA ALA A 48 6.80 8.94 15.63
C ALA A 48 6.15 7.90 14.72
N SER A 49 4.89 7.57 15.02
CA SER A 49 4.04 6.86 14.05
C SER A 49 4.00 7.67 12.77
N PHE A 50 4.26 7.03 11.62
CA PHE A 50 4.24 7.68 10.32
C PHE A 50 2.98 8.59 10.20
N PRO A 51 3.13 9.91 9.95
CA PRO A 51 2.00 10.80 9.85
C PRO A 51 1.23 10.44 8.59
N LEU A 52 0.21 9.59 8.74
CA LEU A 52 -0.76 9.36 7.68
C LEU A 52 -1.47 10.70 7.41
N PRO A 53 -1.79 11.00 6.15
CA PRO A 53 -2.64 12.14 5.84
C PRO A 53 -3.90 12.07 6.70
N THR A 54 -4.15 13.09 7.52
CA THR A 54 -5.36 13.22 8.35
C THR A 54 -6.55 13.72 7.53
N ASP A 55 -6.46 13.68 6.20
CA ASP A 55 -7.51 14.17 5.33
C ASP A 55 -8.75 13.29 5.47
N ALA A 56 -9.90 13.91 5.68
CA ALA A 56 -11.19 13.23 5.61
C ALA A 56 -11.54 12.79 4.18
N ILE A 57 -10.88 13.40 3.17
CA ILE A 57 -11.10 13.12 1.76
C ILE A 57 -9.96 12.21 1.25
N PRO A 58 -10.29 11.08 0.58
CA PRO A 58 -9.31 10.22 -0.06
C PRO A 58 -8.42 10.94 -1.06
N TRP A 59 -7.24 10.39 -1.29
CA TRP A 59 -6.38 10.81 -2.39
C TRP A 59 -6.71 10.00 -3.63
N LEU A 60 -6.63 10.62 -4.81
CA LEU A 60 -6.83 9.94 -6.09
C LEU A 60 -5.48 9.52 -6.67
N MET A 61 -5.30 8.23 -6.90
CA MET A 61 -4.14 7.70 -7.61
C MET A 61 -4.50 7.42 -9.06
N THR A 62 -3.72 7.94 -10.00
CA THR A 62 -3.84 7.62 -11.42
C THR A 62 -2.51 7.12 -11.97
N LYS A 63 -2.59 6.18 -12.92
CA LYS A 63 -1.45 5.57 -13.59
C LYS A 63 -1.64 5.73 -15.09
N LYS A 64 -0.59 6.11 -15.83
CA LYS A 64 -0.70 6.38 -17.28
C LYS A 64 -1.09 5.12 -18.07
N ASN A 65 -0.45 4.01 -17.75
CA ASN A 65 -0.77 2.68 -18.26
C ASN A 65 -0.16 1.63 -17.33
N ARG A 66 -0.54 0.37 -17.51
CA ARG A 66 -0.11 -0.72 -16.63
C ARG A 66 1.41 -0.97 -16.62
N TYR A 67 2.12 -0.63 -17.70
CA TYR A 67 3.57 -0.84 -17.86
C TYR A 67 4.41 0.41 -17.50
N SER A 68 3.80 1.37 -16.82
CA SER A 68 4.47 2.59 -16.36
C SER A 68 4.58 2.55 -14.84
N GLY A 69 5.79 2.78 -14.31
CA GLY A 69 5.98 3.00 -12.87
C GLY A 69 5.48 4.38 -12.41
N ALA A 70 5.18 5.28 -13.34
CA ALA A 70 4.78 6.65 -13.04
C ALA A 70 3.34 6.71 -12.51
N ILE A 71 3.20 7.19 -11.28
CA ILE A 71 1.92 7.48 -10.65
C ILE A 71 1.74 8.97 -10.38
N LYS A 72 0.48 9.39 -10.39
CA LYS A 72 0.06 10.70 -9.90
C LYS A 72 -0.86 10.50 -8.71
N LEU A 73 -0.54 11.18 -7.61
CA LEU A 73 -1.36 11.25 -6.41
C LEU A 73 -1.96 12.65 -6.34
N TYR A 74 -3.27 12.76 -6.48
CA TYR A 74 -3.99 14.01 -6.31
C TYR A 74 -4.60 14.07 -4.92
N ARG A 75 -4.29 15.14 -4.20
CA ARG A 75 -4.81 15.45 -2.87
C ARG A 75 -5.88 16.54 -3.00
N PRO A 76 -7.18 16.21 -2.88
CA PRO A 76 -8.25 17.18 -3.08
C PRO A 76 -8.22 18.32 -2.06
N SER A 77 -7.91 18.02 -0.78
CA SER A 77 -7.92 19.01 0.30
C SER A 77 -6.99 20.19 0.10
N THR A 78 -5.87 19.99 -0.61
CA THR A 78 -4.89 21.04 -0.92
C THR A 78 -4.82 21.39 -2.40
N ASN A 79 -5.64 20.75 -3.24
CA ASN A 79 -5.56 20.81 -4.70
C ASN A 79 -4.13 20.60 -5.26
N LYS A 80 -3.35 19.74 -4.61
CA LYS A 80 -1.96 19.43 -5.02
C LYS A 80 -1.93 18.11 -5.78
N THR A 81 -1.08 18.02 -6.81
CA THR A 81 -0.79 16.77 -7.52
C THR A 81 0.68 16.45 -7.37
N TYR A 82 0.97 15.25 -6.88
CA TYR A 82 2.31 14.74 -6.70
C TYR A 82 2.59 13.67 -7.74
N ARG A 83 3.82 13.63 -8.25
CA ARG A 83 4.27 12.62 -9.19
C ARG A 83 5.34 11.79 -8.52
N ASN A 84 5.22 10.48 -8.64
CA ASN A 84 6.23 9.56 -8.14
C ASN A 84 6.49 8.45 -9.16
N GLU A 85 7.73 8.01 -9.22
CA GLU A 85 8.11 6.82 -9.98
C GLU A 85 8.18 5.65 -9.01
N MET A 86 7.30 4.66 -9.20
CA MET A 86 7.21 3.48 -8.37
C MET A 86 7.35 2.24 -9.27
N PRO A 87 8.58 1.78 -9.54
CA PRO A 87 8.81 0.65 -10.42
C PRO A 87 8.18 -0.66 -9.90
N GLU A 88 7.93 -0.78 -8.60
CA GLU A 88 7.35 -1.96 -7.93
C GLU A 88 5.92 -2.29 -8.40
N ILE A 89 5.19 -1.30 -8.91
CA ILE A 89 3.84 -1.50 -9.45
C ILE A 89 3.82 -1.62 -10.97
N ASN A 90 5.00 -1.66 -11.61
CA ASN A 90 5.06 -1.83 -13.05
C ASN A 90 4.56 -3.24 -13.42
N GLY A 91 3.65 -3.32 -14.39
CA GLY A 91 3.04 -4.59 -14.80
C GLY A 91 1.98 -5.12 -13.83
N THR A 92 1.55 -4.33 -12.83
CA THR A 92 0.51 -4.73 -11.88
C THR A 92 -0.81 -4.00 -12.11
N ASP A 93 -1.90 -4.68 -11.76
CA ASP A 93 -3.24 -4.11 -11.64
C ASP A 93 -3.62 -3.99 -10.15
N CYS A 94 -4.29 -2.89 -9.79
CA CYS A 94 -4.77 -2.68 -8.43
C CYS A 94 -6.17 -3.29 -8.27
N LEU A 95 -6.32 -4.21 -7.32
CA LEU A 95 -7.59 -4.88 -7.01
C LEU A 95 -8.36 -4.16 -5.91
N TYR A 96 -7.65 -3.58 -4.94
CA TYR A 96 -8.25 -2.91 -3.79
C TYR A 96 -7.22 -2.00 -3.11
N SER A 97 -7.70 -0.93 -2.46
CA SER A 97 -6.85 -0.01 -1.71
C SER A 97 -7.50 0.38 -0.40
N LYS A 98 -6.72 0.44 0.70
CA LYS A 98 -7.19 0.88 2.01
C LYS A 98 -6.03 1.34 2.89
N ASP A 99 -6.18 2.49 3.56
CA ASP A 99 -5.20 3.06 4.52
C ASP A 99 -3.74 3.08 3.99
N GLY A 100 -3.58 3.51 2.73
CA GLY A 100 -2.28 3.59 2.05
C GLY A 100 -1.78 2.29 1.43
N TRP A 101 -2.39 1.16 1.75
CA TRP A 101 -2.08 -0.14 1.17
C TRP A 101 -2.82 -0.36 -0.14
N LEU A 102 -2.13 -0.99 -1.10
CA LEU A 102 -2.65 -1.45 -2.38
C LEU A 102 -2.52 -2.97 -2.45
N LEU A 103 -3.62 -3.66 -2.79
CA LEU A 103 -3.60 -5.06 -3.19
C LEU A 103 -3.40 -5.12 -4.70
N LEU A 104 -2.28 -5.70 -5.10
CA LEU A 104 -1.82 -5.72 -6.49
C LEU A 104 -1.82 -7.15 -7.03
N HIS A 105 -2.17 -7.27 -8.30
CA HIS A 105 -2.05 -8.48 -9.08
C HIS A 105 -1.00 -8.28 -10.17
N GLU A 106 0.08 -9.06 -10.12
CA GLU A 106 1.11 -9.03 -11.15
C GLU A 106 0.59 -9.71 -12.41
N MET A 107 0.51 -8.96 -13.52
CA MET A 107 0.16 -9.52 -14.81
C MET A 107 1.43 -9.70 -15.64
N GLU A 108 1.89 -10.94 -15.78
CA GLU A 108 3.02 -11.23 -16.65
C GLU A 108 2.60 -11.19 -18.13
N PRO A 109 3.13 -10.28 -18.96
CA PRO A 109 2.60 -10.02 -20.30
C PRO A 109 2.94 -11.08 -21.36
N LYS A 110 3.70 -12.13 -21.02
CA LYS A 110 4.40 -12.94 -22.03
C LYS A 110 4.26 -14.46 -21.91
N LYS A 111 3.56 -14.99 -20.92
CA LYS A 111 3.59 -16.44 -20.71
C LYS A 111 2.31 -17.14 -21.18
N LYS A 112 2.52 -18.30 -21.83
CA LYS A 112 1.52 -19.07 -22.58
C LYS A 112 1.02 -20.32 -21.82
N LYS A 113 1.31 -20.47 -20.53
CA LYS A 113 0.90 -21.63 -19.72
C LYS A 113 -0.04 -21.22 -18.59
N TYR A 114 -0.84 -22.19 -18.12
CA TYR A 114 -1.63 -22.07 -16.89
C TYR A 114 -0.69 -21.66 -15.76
N GLU A 115 -0.88 -20.47 -15.22
CA GLU A 115 0.10 -19.83 -14.36
C GLU A 115 -0.40 -19.51 -12.99
N ASN A 116 0.58 -19.50 -12.09
CA ASN A 116 0.40 -19.12 -10.71
C ASN A 116 0.06 -17.63 -10.66
N VAL A 117 -1.04 -17.29 -10.00
CA VAL A 117 -1.39 -15.89 -9.78
C VAL A 117 -0.52 -15.35 -8.65
N LYS A 118 0.20 -14.26 -8.92
CA LYS A 118 1.03 -13.55 -7.96
C LYS A 118 0.30 -12.30 -7.48
N LEU A 119 0.21 -12.19 -6.17
CA LEU A 119 -0.41 -11.07 -5.49
C LEU A 119 0.59 -10.49 -4.49
N CYS A 120 0.56 -9.18 -4.33
CA CYS A 120 1.32 -8.52 -3.28
C CYS A 120 0.54 -7.34 -2.69
N LEU A 121 0.92 -6.93 -1.49
CA LEU A 121 0.46 -5.71 -0.87
C LEU A 121 1.60 -4.71 -0.83
N ILE A 122 1.35 -3.48 -1.25
CA ILE A 122 2.33 -2.39 -1.15
C ILE A 122 1.70 -1.21 -0.42
N ASN A 123 2.39 -0.69 0.58
CA ASN A 123 2.04 0.59 1.18
C ASN A 123 2.70 1.72 0.40
N LEU A 124 1.90 2.61 -0.18
CA LEU A 124 2.37 3.75 -0.98
C LEU A 124 3.23 4.74 -0.19
N PHE A 125 3.09 4.72 1.13
CA PHE A 125 3.62 5.76 2.00
C PHE A 125 4.89 5.31 2.71
N THR A 126 4.90 4.08 3.21
CA THR A 126 6.06 3.47 3.86
C THR A 126 6.95 2.70 2.88
N MET A 127 6.44 2.40 1.68
CA MET A 127 7.06 1.47 0.71
C MET A 127 7.22 0.04 1.24
N ASP A 128 6.52 -0.30 2.33
CA ASP A 128 6.48 -1.67 2.82
C ASP A 128 5.78 -2.57 1.80
N LYS A 129 6.39 -3.73 1.52
CA LYS A 129 5.87 -4.75 0.63
C LYS A 129 5.62 -6.05 1.38
N ILE A 130 4.47 -6.67 1.14
CA ILE A 130 4.15 -8.02 1.60
C ILE A 130 3.87 -8.87 0.37
N GLU A 131 4.76 -9.83 0.11
CA GLU A 131 4.53 -10.85 -0.92
C GLU A 131 3.53 -11.87 -0.38
N LEU A 132 2.49 -12.17 -1.16
CA LEU A 132 1.54 -13.22 -0.83
C LEU A 132 1.96 -14.53 -1.49
N PRO A 133 1.56 -15.69 -0.92
CA PRO A 133 1.84 -16.97 -1.55
C PRO A 133 1.27 -17.03 -2.98
N GLU A 134 1.93 -17.77 -3.85
CA GLU A 134 1.43 -17.99 -5.21
C GLU A 134 0.16 -18.84 -5.21
N LEU A 135 -0.86 -18.38 -5.94
CA LEU A 135 -2.08 -19.15 -6.19
C LEU A 135 -1.83 -20.13 -7.33
N LYS A 136 -1.47 -21.37 -6.98
CA LYS A 136 -1.23 -22.45 -7.95
C LYS A 136 -2.54 -22.94 -8.53
N THR A 137 -2.68 -22.85 -9.86
CA THR A 137 -3.88 -23.29 -10.56
C THR A 137 -3.53 -24.05 -11.84
N ASN A 138 -4.29 -25.10 -12.11
CA ASN A 138 -4.17 -25.87 -13.35
C ASN A 138 -5.00 -25.26 -14.49
N LYS A 139 -5.74 -24.18 -14.21
CA LYS A 139 -6.58 -23.43 -15.15
C LYS A 139 -6.13 -21.98 -15.19
N GLN A 140 -6.37 -21.30 -16.30
CA GLN A 140 -6.11 -19.87 -16.40
C GLN A 140 -7.21 -19.15 -15.61
N ILE A 141 -6.86 -18.64 -14.43
CA ILE A 141 -7.77 -17.85 -13.60
C ILE A 141 -7.30 -16.40 -13.63
N PHE A 142 -8.26 -15.48 -13.54
CA PHE A 142 -7.98 -14.07 -13.34
C PHE A 142 -8.70 -13.63 -12.08
N ILE A 143 -7.99 -12.93 -11.21
CA ILE A 143 -8.59 -12.33 -10.03
C ILE A 143 -9.44 -11.14 -10.49
N THR A 144 -10.73 -11.19 -10.18
CA THR A 144 -11.68 -10.15 -10.56
C THR A 144 -11.83 -9.12 -9.45
N LYS A 145 -11.74 -9.55 -8.19
CA LYS A 145 -11.94 -8.71 -7.01
C LYS A 145 -11.06 -9.15 -5.85
N GLY A 146 -10.75 -8.21 -4.96
CA GLY A 146 -10.08 -8.50 -3.70
C GLY A 146 -10.43 -7.50 -2.61
N THR A 147 -10.07 -7.85 -1.38
CA THR A 147 -10.11 -6.98 -0.21
C THR A 147 -9.11 -7.46 0.84
N PHE A 148 -8.79 -6.63 1.81
CA PHE A 148 -7.98 -7.03 2.96
C PHE A 148 -8.41 -6.31 4.24
N SER A 149 -8.15 -6.96 5.37
CA SER A 149 -8.43 -6.40 6.70
C SER A 149 -7.19 -5.72 7.26
N ILE A 150 -7.38 -4.54 7.86
CA ILE A 150 -6.39 -3.84 8.65
C ILE A 150 -6.99 -3.73 10.04
N ILE A 151 -6.38 -4.37 11.03
CA ILE A 151 -6.93 -4.44 12.39
C ILE A 151 -6.10 -3.55 13.33
N GLN A 152 -5.10 -4.10 14.01
CA GLN A 152 -4.40 -3.40 15.11
C GLN A 152 -3.00 -2.90 14.75
N SER A 153 -2.37 -3.46 13.72
CA SER A 153 -0.97 -3.20 13.39
C SER A 153 -0.77 -2.12 12.31
N LYS A 154 -1.86 -1.56 11.76
CA LYS A 154 -1.83 -0.79 10.49
C LYS A 154 -1.23 -1.56 9.29
N CYS A 155 -1.05 -2.87 9.44
CA CYS A 155 -0.65 -3.78 8.39
C CYS A 155 -1.82 -4.71 8.03
N PRO A 156 -1.92 -5.16 6.77
CA PRO A 156 -2.88 -6.16 6.37
C PRO A 156 -2.62 -7.50 7.08
N ASP A 157 -3.67 -8.06 7.70
CA ASP A 157 -3.60 -9.33 8.43
C ASP A 157 -4.36 -10.47 7.74
N CYS A 158 -5.31 -10.13 6.86
CA CYS A 158 -6.10 -11.08 6.07
C CYS A 158 -6.35 -10.50 4.68
N VAL A 159 -6.26 -11.33 3.64
CA VAL A 159 -6.53 -10.98 2.25
C VAL A 159 -7.56 -11.96 1.71
N ILE A 160 -8.59 -11.44 1.03
CA ILE A 160 -9.59 -12.25 0.35
C ILE A 160 -9.60 -11.84 -1.12
N VAL A 161 -9.54 -12.81 -2.02
CA VAL A 161 -9.67 -12.58 -3.47
C VAL A 161 -10.65 -13.55 -4.10
N ILE A 162 -11.30 -13.12 -5.17
CA ILE A 162 -12.26 -13.90 -5.93
C ILE A 162 -11.80 -13.95 -7.39
N ASN A 163 -11.84 -15.14 -7.99
CA ASN A 163 -11.53 -15.29 -9.40
C ASN A 163 -12.76 -15.17 -10.31
N ASN A 164 -12.54 -15.19 -11.62
CA ASN A 164 -13.59 -15.19 -12.64
C ASN A 164 -14.54 -16.41 -12.62
N CYS A 165 -14.22 -17.45 -11.85
CA CYS A 165 -15.06 -18.64 -11.66
C CYS A 165 -15.86 -18.61 -10.35
N GLY A 166 -15.79 -17.52 -9.57
CA GLY A 166 -16.46 -17.42 -8.26
C GLY A 166 -15.77 -18.18 -7.12
N THR A 167 -14.56 -18.70 -7.34
CA THR A 167 -13.75 -19.32 -6.27
C THR A 167 -13.18 -18.24 -5.35
N LEU A 168 -13.37 -18.42 -4.05
CA LEU A 168 -12.83 -17.55 -3.01
C LEU A 168 -11.52 -18.10 -2.46
N TYR A 169 -10.52 -17.23 -2.36
CA TYR A 169 -9.24 -17.51 -1.73
C TYR A 169 -9.04 -16.57 -0.55
N ALA A 170 -8.72 -17.13 0.60
CA ALA A 170 -8.43 -16.39 1.82
C ALA A 170 -7.00 -16.70 2.29
N TRP A 171 -6.23 -15.65 2.53
CA TRP A 171 -4.91 -15.72 3.13
C TRP A 171 -4.91 -14.96 4.45
N LYS A 172 -4.17 -15.49 5.42
CA LYS A 172 -3.93 -14.84 6.71
C LYS A 172 -2.44 -14.67 6.92
N LYS A 173 -2.02 -13.55 7.51
CA LYS A 173 -0.62 -13.26 7.82
C LYS A 173 0.03 -14.41 8.58
N GLY A 174 1.23 -14.79 8.13
CA GLY A 174 1.97 -15.95 8.63
C GLY A 174 1.62 -17.28 7.96
N SER A 175 0.57 -17.34 7.13
CA SER A 175 0.26 -18.51 6.31
C SER A 175 1.15 -18.56 5.07
N ASP A 176 1.62 -19.75 4.73
CA ASP A 176 2.37 -20.05 3.50
C ASP A 176 1.46 -20.44 2.33
N THR A 177 0.17 -20.64 2.60
CA THR A 177 -0.83 -21.18 1.67
C THR A 177 -2.15 -20.41 1.76
N TRP A 178 -2.95 -20.54 0.69
CA TRP A 178 -4.30 -19.99 0.61
C TRP A 178 -5.33 -21.04 1.03
N LYS A 179 -6.32 -20.61 1.82
CA LYS A 179 -7.55 -21.38 2.04
C LYS A 179 -8.49 -21.14 0.87
N VAL A 180 -9.01 -22.21 0.29
CA VAL A 180 -9.86 -22.16 -0.91
C VAL A 180 -11.27 -22.61 -0.56
N SER A 181 -12.27 -21.84 -0.98
CA SER A 181 -13.67 -22.22 -0.93
C SER A 181 -14.28 -22.05 -2.32
N SER A 182 -14.80 -23.14 -2.89
CA SER A 182 -15.53 -23.13 -4.16
C SER A 182 -16.97 -23.55 -3.88
N ASN A 183 -17.93 -22.62 -4.00
CA ASN A 183 -19.35 -22.97 -4.00
C ASN A 183 -19.86 -22.98 -5.44
N ASP A 184 -20.65 -24.00 -5.78
CA ASP A 184 -21.42 -24.04 -7.00
C ASP A 184 -22.53 -22.95 -6.94
N ALA A 185 -22.27 -21.86 -7.65
CA ALA A 185 -23.20 -20.88 -8.22
C ALA A 185 -24.21 -20.08 -7.37
N TYR A 186 -24.50 -20.34 -6.08
CA TYR A 186 -25.66 -19.67 -5.43
C TYR A 186 -25.45 -18.86 -4.14
N ASP A 187 -24.30 -18.97 -3.46
CA ASP A 187 -24.10 -18.23 -2.18
C ASP A 187 -23.37 -16.88 -2.31
N ILE A 188 -23.09 -16.42 -3.53
CA ILE A 188 -22.30 -15.19 -3.74
C ILE A 188 -23.07 -13.96 -3.22
N ILE A 189 -24.41 -14.01 -3.16
CA ILE A 189 -25.29 -12.91 -2.69
C ILE A 189 -24.94 -12.45 -1.26
N ASP A 190 -24.52 -13.35 -0.37
CA ASP A 190 -24.20 -12.99 1.03
C ASP A 190 -22.80 -12.38 1.20
N ILE A 191 -21.86 -12.65 0.29
CA ILE A 191 -20.56 -11.97 0.30
C ILE A 191 -20.73 -10.51 -0.17
N TRP A 192 -21.68 -10.25 -1.07
CA TRP A 192 -21.98 -8.89 -1.52
C TRP A 192 -22.53 -7.99 -0.42
N SER A 193 -23.35 -8.51 0.50
CA SER A 193 -23.86 -7.75 1.64
C SER A 193 -22.74 -7.39 2.63
N MET A 194 -21.76 -8.27 2.81
CA MET A 194 -20.57 -7.99 3.63
C MET A 194 -19.61 -6.99 2.96
N LEU A 195 -19.40 -7.08 1.64
CA LEU A 195 -18.47 -6.20 0.92
C LEU A 195 -19.05 -4.81 0.63
N TRP A 196 -20.38 -4.67 0.48
CA TRP A 196 -21.03 -3.36 0.31
C TRP A 196 -20.81 -2.43 1.51
N SER A 197 -20.59 -2.98 2.70
CA SER A 197 -20.29 -2.16 3.89
C SER A 197 -18.88 -1.56 3.90
N VAL A 198 -17.99 -1.93 2.95
CA VAL A 198 -16.55 -1.59 2.99
C VAL A 198 -16.01 -0.96 1.68
N ILE A 199 -16.84 -0.73 0.65
CA ILE A 199 -16.37 -0.23 -0.65
C ILE A 199 -16.89 1.19 -0.92
N LEU A 200 -16.07 2.18 -0.58
CA LEU A 200 -15.95 3.42 -1.35
C LEU A 200 -14.48 3.51 -1.73
N PHE A 201 -14.15 3.22 -2.99
CA PHE A 201 -13.36 4.06 -3.89
C PHE A 201 -13.29 3.42 -5.28
N HIS A 202 -13.75 4.17 -6.29
CA HIS A 202 -13.50 3.87 -7.70
C HIS A 202 -12.07 4.34 -8.03
N CYS A 203 -11.19 3.42 -8.43
CA CYS A 203 -10.05 3.79 -9.27
C CYS A 203 -10.58 4.00 -10.69
N ILE A 204 -10.50 5.23 -11.19
CA ILE A 204 -10.75 5.59 -12.59
C ILE A 204 -9.44 5.55 -13.35
#